data_AF-A0AAV5Y9C4-F1
#
_entry.id   AF-A0AAV5Y9C4-F1
#
_cell.length_a   1.000
_cell.length_b   1.000
_cell.length_c   1.000
_cell.angle_alpha   90.00
_cell.angle_beta   90.00
_cell.angle_gamma   90.00
#
_symmetry.space_group_name_H-M   'P 1'
#
loop_
_entity.id
_entity.type
_entity.pdbx_description
1 polymer ?
#
loop_
_entity_poly.entity_id
_entity_poly.type
_entity_poly.pdbx_seq_one_letter_code
_entity_poly.pdbx_strand_id
1 'polypeptide(L)'
;ADAVVHVAAPTAQPVDDFCHEATRLLGAAGQVRVIGGVVRPKVYTGAAMNNFAYAHAVVQQPGARMPNAFLVPMSKTSAWWTKDWMERHTYFLPRYDDDGRMKAEGHALASAEGIACLLRRTYKATTEPAPEGAYDFVTYFECADADVPTFHRVCDALRDVKRNPEWAFVREGPTWHGRRMASWAEVFGTAAH
;
A
#
# COMPACT_ATOMS: atom_id res chain seq x y z
N ALA A 1 -1.93 15.95 6.42
CA ALA A 1 -2.68 15.33 7.52
C ALA A 1 -1.76 15.34 8.72
N ASP A 2 -2.23 15.84 9.84
CA ASP A 2 -1.41 16.01 11.05
C ASP A 2 -1.25 14.70 11.82
N ALA A 3 -2.22 13.79 11.68
CA ALA A 3 -2.16 12.43 12.19
C ALA A 3 -2.84 11.45 11.25
N VAL A 4 -2.43 10.19 11.33
CA VAL A 4 -3.08 9.04 10.68
C VAL A 4 -3.31 7.97 11.72
N VAL A 5 -4.52 7.45 11.78
CA VAL A 5 -4.89 6.32 12.65
C VAL A 5 -5.16 5.11 11.77
N HIS A 6 -4.36 4.06 11.94
CA HIS A 6 -4.55 2.80 11.24
C HIS A 6 -5.22 1.79 12.17
N VAL A 7 -6.44 1.40 11.85
CA VAL A 7 -7.23 0.41 12.58
C VAL A 7 -7.50 -0.80 11.67
N ALA A 8 -7.41 -2.00 12.23
CA ALA A 8 -7.72 -3.23 11.51
C ALA A 8 -8.30 -4.25 12.49
N ALA A 9 -9.31 -5.00 12.04
CA ALA A 9 -9.93 -6.08 12.80
C ALA A 9 -10.28 -7.26 11.87
N PRO A 10 -10.51 -8.47 12.40
CA PRO A 10 -10.92 -9.64 11.60
C PRO A 10 -12.30 -9.51 10.95
N THR A 11 -13.15 -8.61 11.46
CA THR A 11 -14.49 -8.33 10.95
C THR A 11 -14.69 -6.81 10.77
N ALA A 12 -15.71 -6.41 10.00
CA ALA A 12 -15.95 -5.00 9.70
C ALA A 12 -16.44 -4.20 10.91
N GLN A 13 -17.35 -4.78 11.71
CA GLN A 13 -18.06 -4.05 12.77
C GLN A 13 -17.13 -3.26 13.73
N PRO A 14 -16.03 -3.83 14.28
CA PRO A 14 -15.15 -3.07 15.17
C PRO A 14 -14.44 -1.90 14.49
N VAL A 15 -14.14 -2.02 13.20
CA VAL A 15 -13.54 -0.93 12.40
C VAL A 15 -14.58 0.15 12.15
N ASP A 16 -15.81 -0.23 11.82
CA ASP A 16 -16.91 0.70 11.56
C ASP A 16 -17.28 1.49 12.82
N ASP A 17 -17.43 0.81 13.96
CA ASP A 17 -17.69 1.43 15.26
C ASP A 17 -16.58 2.42 15.64
N PHE A 18 -15.32 2.02 15.47
CA PHE A 18 -14.17 2.88 15.72
C PHE A 18 -14.18 4.12 14.81
N CYS A 19 -14.39 3.94 13.51
CA CYS A 19 -14.40 5.04 12.55
C CYS A 19 -15.54 6.02 12.81
N HIS A 20 -16.74 5.51 13.16
CA HIS A 20 -17.88 6.31 13.54
C HIS A 20 -17.56 7.17 14.76
N GLU A 21 -17.08 6.54 15.84
CA GLU A 21 -16.82 7.24 17.09
C GLU A 21 -15.64 8.22 16.97
N ALA A 22 -14.57 7.85 16.25
CA ALA A 22 -13.46 8.75 15.96
C ALA A 22 -13.92 9.96 15.14
N THR A 23 -14.78 9.77 14.13
CA THR A 23 -15.34 10.89 13.35
C THR A 23 -16.19 11.80 14.22
N ARG A 24 -17.01 11.23 15.11
CA ARG A 24 -17.85 11.99 16.05
C ARG A 24 -17.01 12.83 17.02
N LEU A 25 -15.95 12.27 17.58
CA LEU A 25 -15.09 12.92 18.57
C LEU A 25 -14.13 13.95 17.94
N LEU A 26 -13.52 13.61 16.81
CA LEU A 26 -12.48 14.43 16.18
C LEU A 26 -13.02 15.43 15.14
N GLY A 27 -14.24 15.23 14.64
CA GLY A 27 -14.84 16.08 13.62
C GLY A 27 -15.02 17.55 14.05
N ALA A 28 -15.15 17.80 15.35
CA ALA A 28 -15.19 19.17 15.89
C ALA A 28 -13.80 19.84 15.92
N ALA A 29 -12.73 19.04 15.96
CA ALA A 29 -11.34 19.52 16.03
C ALA A 29 -10.69 19.65 14.64
N GLY A 30 -11.25 19.03 13.60
CA GLY A 30 -10.73 19.13 12.25
C GLY A 30 -11.38 18.19 11.25
N GLN A 31 -10.85 18.20 10.01
CA GLN A 31 -11.34 17.35 8.94
C GLN A 31 -10.89 15.90 9.14
N VAL A 32 -11.85 15.01 9.38
CA VAL A 32 -11.62 13.56 9.44
C VAL A 32 -11.92 12.95 8.08
N ARG A 33 -10.96 12.22 7.51
CA ARG A 33 -11.16 11.43 6.29
C ARG A 33 -10.96 9.95 6.60
N VAL A 34 -11.99 9.15 6.35
CA VAL A 34 -11.92 7.69 6.46
C VAL A 34 -11.62 7.12 5.07
N ILE A 35 -10.56 6.33 4.98
CA ILE A 35 -10.26 5.49 3.82
C ILE A 35 -10.09 4.05 4.32
N GLY A 36 -10.63 3.08 3.59
CA GLY A 36 -10.69 1.71 4.07
C GLY A 36 -10.69 0.68 2.96
N GLY A 37 -10.53 -0.57 3.36
CA GLY A 37 -10.54 -1.73 2.50
C GLY A 37 -10.29 -3.00 3.29
N VAL A 38 -10.29 -4.13 2.59
CA VAL A 38 -10.11 -5.46 3.17
C VAL A 38 -8.84 -6.13 2.65
N VAL A 39 -8.21 -6.95 3.48
CA VAL A 39 -7.13 -7.83 3.00
C VAL A 39 -7.79 -9.02 2.30
N ARG A 40 -7.50 -9.20 1.00
CA ARG A 40 -8.03 -10.30 0.19
C ARG A 40 -6.92 -11.31 -0.18
N PRO A 41 -7.28 -12.55 -0.55
CA PRO A 41 -6.33 -13.49 -1.14
C PRO A 41 -5.59 -12.89 -2.35
N LYS A 42 -4.35 -13.34 -2.54
CA LYS A 42 -3.49 -12.89 -3.65
C LYS A 42 -4.02 -13.49 -4.95
N VAL A 43 -4.41 -12.62 -5.90
CA VAL A 43 -5.07 -13.01 -7.17
C VAL A 43 -4.15 -13.01 -8.39
N TYR A 44 -2.92 -12.51 -8.25
CA TYR A 44 -1.90 -12.49 -9.32
C TYR A 44 -0.57 -13.11 -8.89
N THR A 45 -0.63 -14.12 -8.00
CA THR A 45 0.58 -14.67 -7.37
C THR A 45 0.56 -16.20 -7.48
N GLY A 46 1.28 -16.74 -8.48
CA GLY A 46 1.57 -18.18 -8.56
C GLY A 46 2.59 -18.63 -7.50
N ALA A 47 2.87 -19.93 -7.42
CA ALA A 47 3.75 -20.50 -6.38
C ALA A 47 5.17 -19.90 -6.37
N ALA A 48 5.82 -19.83 -7.53
CA ALA A 48 7.17 -19.25 -7.65
C ALA A 48 7.17 -17.76 -7.26
N MET A 49 6.16 -17.02 -7.70
CA MET A 49 6.00 -15.60 -7.33
C MET A 49 5.71 -15.44 -5.84
N ASN A 50 4.96 -16.36 -5.23
CA ASN A 50 4.72 -16.35 -3.80
C ASN A 50 6.02 -16.54 -3.03
N ASN A 51 6.83 -17.52 -3.43
CA ASN A 51 8.13 -17.75 -2.82
C ASN A 51 9.05 -16.53 -2.97
N PHE A 52 9.21 -16.01 -4.19
CA PHE A 52 10.02 -14.82 -4.46
C PHE A 52 9.61 -13.63 -3.58
N ALA A 53 8.33 -13.28 -3.59
CA ALA A 53 7.85 -12.08 -2.91
C ALA A 53 7.74 -12.27 -1.38
N TYR A 54 7.48 -13.48 -0.88
CA TYR A 54 7.04 -13.66 0.51
C TYR A 54 7.93 -14.56 1.37
N ALA A 55 8.88 -15.32 0.82
CA ALA A 55 9.80 -16.14 1.64
C ALA A 55 10.64 -15.29 2.61
N HIS A 56 10.93 -14.05 2.23
CA HIS A 56 11.71 -13.08 3.03
C HIS A 56 10.89 -11.83 3.38
N ALA A 57 9.57 -11.88 3.27
CA ALA A 57 8.74 -10.72 3.61
C ALA A 57 8.81 -10.41 5.10
N VAL A 58 8.96 -9.12 5.42
CA VAL A 58 8.95 -8.66 6.81
C VAL A 58 7.55 -8.75 7.41
N VAL A 59 7.46 -9.33 8.60
CA VAL A 59 6.27 -9.32 9.45
C VAL A 59 6.27 -8.12 10.38
N GLN A 60 5.11 -7.78 10.95
CA GLN A 60 4.97 -6.58 11.78
C GLN A 60 5.95 -6.57 12.94
N GLN A 61 6.65 -5.44 13.09
CA GLN A 61 7.62 -5.20 14.15
C GLN A 61 7.09 -4.14 15.12
N PRO A 62 7.62 -4.11 16.37
CA PRO A 62 7.39 -3.00 17.29
C PRO A 62 7.76 -1.65 16.67
N GLY A 63 7.05 -0.57 17.05
CA GLY A 63 7.30 0.79 16.56
C GLY A 63 8.74 1.25 16.76
N ALA A 64 9.40 0.83 17.83
CA ALA A 64 10.81 1.16 18.07
C ALA A 64 11.78 0.59 17.02
N ARG A 65 11.43 -0.53 16.35
CA ARG A 65 12.27 -1.15 15.30
C ARG A 65 11.92 -0.65 13.91
N MET A 66 10.62 -0.45 13.65
CA MET A 66 10.12 0.08 12.39
C MET A 66 9.25 1.29 12.67
N PRO A 67 9.88 2.45 12.96
CA PRO A 67 9.16 3.64 13.38
C PRO A 67 8.50 4.37 12.22
N ASN A 68 8.91 4.15 10.97
CA ASN A 68 8.31 4.82 9.82
C ASN A 68 7.10 4.04 9.32
N ALA A 69 6.04 4.77 9.00
CA ALA A 69 4.88 4.24 8.30
C ALA A 69 4.55 5.09 7.07
N PHE A 70 4.19 4.43 5.98
CA PHE A 70 3.73 5.05 4.75
C PHE A 70 2.36 4.55 4.36
N LEU A 71 1.50 5.46 3.89
CA LEU A 71 0.18 5.15 3.37
C LEU A 71 0.07 5.74 1.96
N VAL A 72 -0.14 4.87 0.97
CA VAL A 72 -0.22 5.22 -0.44
C VAL A 72 -1.53 4.66 -1.02
N PRO A 73 -2.59 5.49 -1.10
CA PRO A 73 -3.83 5.15 -1.76
C PRO A 73 -3.66 5.21 -3.28
N MET A 74 -4.31 4.31 -4.00
CA MET A 74 -4.21 4.20 -5.45
C MET A 74 -5.54 3.74 -6.06
N SER A 75 -5.85 4.27 -7.23
CA SER A 75 -6.90 3.76 -8.10
C SER A 75 -6.33 3.30 -9.44
N LYS A 76 -7.06 2.46 -10.15
CA LYS A 76 -6.76 2.02 -11.50
C LYS A 76 -7.67 2.71 -12.49
N THR A 77 -7.13 2.99 -13.67
CA THR A 77 -7.90 3.59 -14.76
C THR A 77 -8.98 2.63 -15.29
N SER A 78 -10.00 3.15 -15.98
CA SER A 78 -10.99 2.31 -16.66
C SER A 78 -10.33 1.30 -17.62
N ALA A 79 -9.28 1.73 -18.33
CA ALA A 79 -8.51 0.88 -19.23
C ALA A 79 -7.86 -0.33 -18.54
N TRP A 80 -7.57 -0.28 -17.24
CA TRP A 80 -7.15 -1.45 -16.47
C TRP A 80 -8.31 -2.40 -16.22
N TRP A 81 -9.46 -1.86 -15.82
CA TRP A 81 -10.64 -2.65 -15.46
C TRP A 81 -11.32 -3.32 -16.66
N THR A 82 -11.11 -2.81 -17.88
CA THR A 82 -11.53 -3.47 -19.13
C THR A 82 -10.70 -4.72 -19.46
N LYS A 83 -9.50 -4.87 -18.89
CA LYS A 83 -8.61 -6.00 -19.17
C LYS A 83 -9.10 -7.28 -18.49
N ASP A 84 -8.92 -8.40 -19.17
CA ASP A 84 -9.16 -9.70 -18.55
C ASP A 84 -8.13 -9.99 -17.42
N TRP A 85 -8.41 -11.04 -16.65
CA TRP A 85 -7.55 -11.40 -15.53
C TRP A 85 -6.14 -11.86 -15.95
N MET A 86 -6.01 -12.60 -17.05
CA MET A 86 -4.71 -13.10 -17.51
C MET A 86 -3.85 -11.95 -18.02
N GLU A 87 -4.43 -11.02 -18.78
CA GLU A 87 -3.73 -9.84 -19.26
C GLU A 87 -3.19 -9.03 -18.08
N ARG A 88 -4.02 -8.76 -17.06
CA ARG A 88 -3.60 -8.07 -15.83
C ARG A 88 -2.48 -8.82 -15.11
N HIS A 89 -2.53 -10.15 -15.05
CA HIS A 89 -1.49 -10.97 -14.44
C HIS A 89 -0.10 -10.70 -15.04
N THR A 90 -0.01 -10.51 -16.36
CA THR A 90 1.28 -10.28 -17.05
C THR A 90 2.00 -8.99 -16.65
N TYR A 91 1.30 -8.02 -16.04
CA TYR A 91 1.92 -6.76 -15.59
C TYR A 91 2.69 -6.92 -14.28
N PHE A 92 2.44 -8.01 -13.55
CA PHE A 92 3.13 -8.29 -12.28
C PHE A 92 4.43 -9.09 -12.46
N LEU A 93 4.67 -9.64 -13.66
CA LEU A 93 5.82 -10.50 -13.97
C LEU A 93 6.85 -9.77 -14.86
N PRO A 94 8.14 -10.16 -14.81
CA PRO A 94 9.12 -9.72 -15.79
C PRO A 94 8.73 -10.11 -17.21
N ARG A 95 9.02 -9.23 -18.16
CA ARG A 95 8.77 -9.43 -19.60
C ARG A 95 10.08 -9.53 -20.34
N TYR A 96 10.16 -10.47 -21.27
CA TYR A 96 11.34 -10.72 -22.09
C TYR A 96 10.97 -10.56 -23.57
N ASP A 97 11.94 -10.20 -24.41
CA ASP A 97 11.81 -10.26 -25.86
C ASP A 97 12.10 -11.67 -26.40
N ASP A 98 12.01 -11.84 -27.72
CA ASP A 98 12.21 -13.11 -28.41
C ASP A 98 13.64 -13.65 -28.27
N ASP A 99 14.61 -12.76 -27.96
CA ASP A 99 16.00 -13.11 -27.69
C ASP A 99 16.26 -13.42 -26.21
N GLY A 100 15.21 -13.41 -25.37
CA GLY A 100 15.30 -13.66 -23.94
C GLY A 100 15.89 -12.52 -23.12
N ARG A 101 16.00 -11.30 -23.67
CA ARG A 101 16.43 -10.11 -22.92
C ARG A 101 15.25 -9.49 -22.18
N MET A 102 15.48 -9.11 -20.93
CA MET A 102 14.43 -8.48 -20.12
C MET A 102 14.09 -7.09 -20.67
N LYS A 103 12.83 -6.89 -21.06
CA LYS A 103 12.30 -5.59 -21.49
C LYS A 103 11.74 -4.77 -20.35
N ALA A 104 11.13 -5.42 -19.37
CA ALA A 104 10.54 -4.80 -18.21
C ALA A 104 10.60 -5.76 -17.02
N GLU A 105 10.80 -5.20 -15.84
CA GLU A 105 10.84 -5.94 -14.58
C GLU A 105 9.43 -6.38 -14.14
N GLY A 106 8.41 -5.60 -14.50
CA GLY A 106 7.06 -5.74 -13.96
C GLY A 106 7.02 -5.39 -12.47
N HIS A 107 5.80 -5.38 -11.90
CA HIS A 107 5.61 -4.93 -10.52
C HIS A 107 6.47 -5.70 -9.50
N ALA A 108 6.57 -7.02 -9.62
CA ALA A 108 7.23 -7.83 -8.61
C ALA A 108 8.74 -7.60 -8.55
N LEU A 109 9.43 -7.57 -9.70
CA LEU A 109 10.88 -7.37 -9.71
C LEU A 109 11.27 -5.91 -9.49
N ALA A 110 10.45 -4.95 -9.96
CA ALA A 110 10.65 -3.54 -9.69
C ALA A 110 10.59 -3.19 -8.19
N SER A 111 9.88 -3.97 -7.40
CA SER A 111 9.76 -3.80 -5.95
C SER A 111 10.69 -4.71 -5.12
N ALA A 112 11.59 -5.46 -5.77
CA ALA A 112 12.38 -6.51 -5.12
C ALA A 112 13.22 -6.02 -3.92
N GLU A 113 13.80 -4.83 -4.04
CA GLU A 113 14.66 -4.23 -3.01
C GLU A 113 13.94 -4.06 -1.67
N GLY A 114 12.62 -3.85 -1.70
CA GLY A 114 11.81 -3.67 -0.51
C GLY A 114 11.38 -4.96 0.19
N ILE A 115 11.57 -6.14 -0.43
CA ILE A 115 11.00 -7.40 0.08
C ILE A 115 11.46 -7.71 1.51
N ALA A 116 12.74 -7.53 1.78
CA ALA A 116 13.39 -7.95 3.02
C ALA A 116 13.40 -6.88 4.13
N CYS A 117 12.98 -5.64 3.85
CA CYS A 117 13.07 -4.53 4.81
C CYS A 117 11.82 -3.66 4.92
N LEU A 118 10.86 -3.78 3.99
CA LEU A 118 9.58 -3.08 4.05
C LEU A 118 8.48 -4.08 4.40
N LEU A 119 7.86 -3.90 5.57
CA LEU A 119 6.54 -4.49 5.78
C LEU A 119 5.60 -3.86 4.77
N ARG A 120 4.71 -4.67 4.19
CA ARG A 120 3.70 -4.19 3.25
C ARG A 120 2.36 -4.88 3.45
N ARG A 121 1.29 -4.10 3.40
CA ARG A 121 -0.09 -4.58 3.34
C ARG A 121 -0.85 -3.80 2.28
N THR A 122 -1.73 -4.49 1.56
CA THR A 122 -2.62 -3.88 0.58
C THR A 122 -4.05 -4.16 1.01
N TYR A 123 -4.77 -3.10 1.37
CA TYR A 123 -6.20 -3.12 1.59
C TYR A 123 -6.89 -2.84 0.25
N LYS A 124 -7.82 -3.70 -0.14
CA LYS A 124 -8.59 -3.58 -1.38
C LYS A 124 -9.98 -3.07 -1.09
N ALA A 125 -10.53 -2.25 -1.97
CA ALA A 125 -11.96 -1.96 -1.93
C ALA A 125 -12.78 -3.26 -1.98
N THR A 126 -13.99 -3.21 -1.39
CA THR A 126 -14.91 -4.35 -1.38
C THR A 126 -15.49 -4.64 -2.77
N THR A 127 -15.47 -3.64 -3.66
CA THR A 127 -15.79 -3.76 -5.08
C THR A 127 -14.59 -3.34 -5.93
N GLU A 128 -14.47 -3.92 -7.12
CA GLU A 128 -13.44 -3.58 -8.10
C GLU A 128 -14.14 -3.33 -9.46
N PRO A 129 -14.16 -2.09 -10.00
CA PRO A 129 -13.58 -0.87 -9.43
C PRO A 129 -14.25 -0.41 -8.11
N ALA A 130 -13.52 0.37 -7.34
CA ALA A 130 -14.05 1.07 -6.18
C ALA A 130 -15.11 2.10 -6.60
N PRO A 131 -16.08 2.42 -5.72
CA PRO A 131 -17.04 3.49 -5.96
C PRO A 131 -16.35 4.85 -6.13
N GLU A 132 -17.04 5.80 -6.74
CA GLU A 132 -16.55 7.17 -6.88
C GLU A 132 -16.18 7.77 -5.50
N GLY A 133 -15.05 8.49 -5.44
CA GLY A 133 -14.52 9.07 -4.21
C GLY A 133 -13.70 8.11 -3.34
N ALA A 134 -13.68 6.81 -3.65
CA ALA A 134 -12.84 5.81 -2.98
C ALA A 134 -11.60 5.43 -3.81
N TYR A 135 -10.69 4.71 -3.17
CA TYR A 135 -9.51 4.14 -3.80
C TYR A 135 -9.69 2.64 -4.00
N ASP A 136 -9.21 2.10 -5.12
CA ASP A 136 -9.19 0.65 -5.34
C ASP A 136 -8.28 -0.06 -4.34
N PHE A 137 -7.19 0.60 -3.97
CA PHE A 137 -6.16 0.08 -3.10
C PHE A 137 -5.71 1.14 -2.10
N VAL A 138 -5.47 0.71 -0.86
CA VAL A 138 -4.71 1.46 0.12
C VAL A 138 -3.51 0.60 0.50
N THR A 139 -2.31 1.03 0.14
CA THR A 139 -1.08 0.33 0.48
C THR A 139 -0.42 0.95 1.69
N TYR A 140 -0.06 0.11 2.64
CA TYR A 140 0.52 0.49 3.92
C TYR A 140 1.87 -0.18 4.07
N PHE A 141 2.89 0.61 4.41
CA PHE A 141 4.25 0.14 4.62
C PHE A 141 4.76 0.53 6.00
N GLU A 142 5.62 -0.31 6.59
CA GLU A 142 6.42 0.04 7.77
C GLU A 142 7.89 -0.29 7.51
N CYS A 143 8.82 0.53 8.01
CA CYS A 143 10.25 0.26 7.88
C CYS A 143 11.11 0.94 8.96
N ALA A 144 12.38 0.51 9.06
CA ALA A 144 13.37 1.16 9.91
C ALA A 144 13.83 2.50 9.31
N ASP A 145 14.45 3.37 10.12
CA ASP A 145 14.97 4.66 9.64
C ASP A 145 15.98 4.50 8.49
N ALA A 146 16.82 3.45 8.55
CA ALA A 146 17.79 3.14 7.49
C ALA A 146 17.15 2.70 6.16
N ASP A 147 15.89 2.26 6.18
CA ASP A 147 15.20 1.69 5.03
C ASP A 147 14.24 2.68 4.35
N VAL A 148 14.09 3.90 4.89
CA VAL A 148 13.31 4.97 4.25
C VAL A 148 13.81 5.27 2.83
N PRO A 149 15.14 5.37 2.56
CA PRO A 149 15.62 5.52 1.19
C PRO A 149 15.22 4.36 0.27
N THR A 150 15.15 3.13 0.80
CA THR A 150 14.72 1.95 0.04
C THR A 150 13.24 2.05 -0.35
N PHE A 151 12.38 2.54 0.56
CA PHE A 151 10.97 2.81 0.23
C PHE A 151 10.86 3.75 -0.97
N HIS A 152 11.59 4.87 -0.95
CA HIS A 152 11.55 5.84 -2.06
C HIS A 152 12.08 5.24 -3.37
N ARG A 153 13.19 4.49 -3.35
CA ARG A 153 13.70 3.80 -4.55
C ARG A 153 12.71 2.80 -5.12
N VAL A 154 12.00 2.05 -4.27
CA VAL A 154 10.94 1.12 -4.68
C VAL A 154 9.78 1.88 -5.32
N CYS A 155 9.33 2.98 -4.73
CA CYS A 155 8.29 3.82 -5.33
C CYS A 155 8.71 4.38 -6.68
N ASP A 156 9.95 4.87 -6.81
CA ASP A 156 10.47 5.39 -8.08
C ASP A 156 10.58 4.30 -9.15
N ALA A 157 11.03 3.10 -8.78
CA ALA A 157 11.06 1.92 -9.65
C ALA A 157 9.66 1.50 -10.11
N LEU A 158 8.69 1.51 -9.21
CA LEU A 158 7.29 1.19 -9.52
C LEU A 158 6.63 2.25 -10.39
N ARG A 159 7.02 3.53 -10.25
CA ARG A 159 6.52 4.66 -11.06
C ARG A 159 7.11 4.71 -12.46
N ASP A 160 8.30 4.15 -12.67
CA ASP A 160 8.93 4.07 -13.98
C ASP A 160 8.18 3.09 -14.89
N VAL A 161 7.38 3.62 -15.82
CA VAL A 161 6.59 2.82 -16.78
C VAL A 161 7.43 1.92 -17.69
N LYS A 162 8.73 2.17 -17.85
CA LYS A 162 9.63 1.28 -18.61
C LYS A 162 9.98 0.04 -17.81
N ARG A 163 10.15 0.17 -16.49
CA ARG A 163 10.44 -0.94 -15.57
C ARG A 163 9.15 -1.65 -15.15
N ASN A 164 8.12 -0.89 -14.81
CA ASN A 164 6.79 -1.36 -14.41
C ASN A 164 5.67 -0.79 -15.30
N PRO A 165 5.34 -1.46 -16.43
CA PRO A 165 4.28 -1.01 -17.35
C PRO A 165 2.88 -0.93 -16.71
N GLU A 166 2.67 -1.59 -15.56
CA GLU A 166 1.44 -1.50 -14.77
C GLU A 166 1.11 -0.06 -14.38
N TRP A 167 2.14 0.76 -14.16
CA TRP A 167 2.00 2.12 -13.65
C TRP A 167 1.30 3.07 -14.61
N ALA A 168 1.31 2.77 -15.92
CA ALA A 168 0.54 3.49 -16.92
C ALA A 168 -0.98 3.48 -16.64
N PHE A 169 -1.44 2.56 -15.78
CA PHE A 169 -2.83 2.43 -15.38
C PHE A 169 -3.11 2.81 -13.93
N VAL A 170 -2.15 3.41 -13.23
CA VAL A 170 -2.28 3.83 -11.83
C VAL A 170 -2.60 5.32 -11.76
N ARG A 171 -3.58 5.66 -10.93
CA ARG A 171 -3.80 7.02 -10.41
C ARG A 171 -3.41 7.00 -8.94
N GLU A 172 -2.25 7.55 -8.66
CA GLU A 172 -1.72 7.64 -7.30
C GLU A 172 -2.43 8.78 -6.55
N GLY A 173 -2.86 8.51 -5.31
CA GLY A 173 -3.34 9.55 -4.41
C GLY A 173 -2.20 10.17 -3.60
N PRO A 174 -2.52 10.97 -2.56
CA PRO A 174 -1.50 11.55 -1.70
C PRO A 174 -0.75 10.46 -0.93
N THR A 175 0.58 10.54 -0.87
CA THR A 175 1.39 9.71 0.03
C THR A 175 1.48 10.38 1.40
N TRP A 176 1.15 9.65 2.46
CA TRP A 176 1.41 10.08 3.83
C TRP A 176 2.59 9.30 4.39
N HIS A 177 3.54 10.02 4.99
CA HIS A 177 4.65 9.47 5.77
C HIS A 177 4.58 10.03 7.17
N GLY A 178 4.74 9.19 8.18
CA GLY A 178 4.82 9.62 9.57
C GLY A 178 5.59 8.64 10.43
N ARG A 179 5.85 9.05 11.68
CA ARG A 179 6.37 8.15 12.71
C ARG A 179 5.22 7.48 13.46
N ARG A 180 5.37 6.19 13.72
CA ARG A 180 4.46 5.40 14.55
C ARG A 180 4.61 5.85 15.99
N MET A 181 3.49 6.22 16.59
CA MET A 181 3.39 6.59 18.00
C MET A 181 2.83 5.42 18.81
N ALA A 182 3.26 5.28 20.06
CA ALA A 182 2.83 4.19 20.93
C ALA A 182 1.50 4.49 21.64
N SER A 183 1.07 5.75 21.70
CA SER A 183 -0.13 6.16 22.43
C SER A 183 -0.82 7.39 21.84
N TRP A 184 -2.10 7.57 22.18
CA TRP A 184 -2.85 8.80 21.86
C TRP A 184 -2.25 10.05 22.51
N ALA A 185 -1.66 9.91 23.70
CA ALA A 185 -1.00 11.03 24.37
C ALA A 185 0.18 11.56 23.56
N GLU A 186 0.96 10.68 22.92
CA GLU A 186 2.03 11.08 22.00
C GLU A 186 1.47 11.75 20.73
N VAL A 187 0.37 11.21 20.18
CA VAL A 187 -0.29 11.78 19.00
C VAL A 187 -0.79 13.21 19.27
N PHE A 188 -1.45 13.45 20.41
CA PHE A 188 -1.99 14.77 20.74
C PHE A 188 -0.97 15.71 21.40
N GLY A 189 0.06 15.17 22.06
CA GLY A 189 1.10 15.96 22.72
C GLY A 189 2.10 16.59 21.74
N THR A 190 2.23 16.04 20.53
CA THR A 190 3.11 16.59 19.48
C THR A 190 2.50 17.77 18.71
N ALA A 191 1.21 18.05 18.89
CA ALA A 191 0.51 19.19 18.27
C ALA A 191 0.65 20.52 19.05
N ALA A 192 1.45 20.56 20.12
CA ALA A 192 1.53 21.69 21.05
C ALA A 192 2.73 22.64 20.83
N HIS A 193 3.43 22.57 19.70
CA HIS A 193 4.58 23.45 19.39
C HIS A 193 4.51 24.03 17.98
#